data_AF-A0A353ZN43-F1
#
_entry.id   AF-A0A353ZN43-F1
#
_cell.length_a   1.000
_cell.length_b   1.000
_cell.length_c   1.000
_cell.angle_alpha   90.00
_cell.angle_beta   90.00
_cell.angle_gamma   90.00
#
_symmetry.space_group_name_H-M   'P 1'
#
loop_
_entity.id
_entity.type
_entity.pdbx_description
1 polymer ?
#
loop_
_entity_poly.entity_id
_entity_poly.type
_entity_poly.pdbx_seq_one_letter_code
_entity_poly.pdbx_strand_id
1 'polypeptide(L)' 'EYLTELASRQAIGQHGLIALDWHSGNRSVLVDHELSGIIVGQTLATRPEDTYRALLESTAFGTRTIVDAFRDSGV' A
#
# COMPACT_ATOMS: atom_id res chain seq x y z
N GLU A 1 9.29 -0.44 -15.17
CA GLU A 1 10.59 -1.07 -14.88
C GLU A 1 11.55 -0.16 -14.12
N TYR A 2 11.81 1.08 -14.56
CA TYR A 2 12.73 2.00 -13.87
C TYR A 2 12.43 2.20 -12.36
N LEU A 3 11.19 2.56 -12.00
CA LEU A 3 10.81 2.76 -10.59
C LEU A 3 10.91 1.46 -9.77
N THR A 4 10.64 0.32 -10.39
CA THR A 4 10.80 -1.00 -9.76
C THR A 4 12.25 -1.29 -9.41
N GLU A 5 13.18 -0.94 -10.29
CA GLU A 5 14.62 -1.09 -10.04
C GLU A 5 15.12 -0.15 -8.94
N LEU A 6 14.62 1.09 -8.88
CA LEU A 6 14.98 2.02 -7.80
C LEU A 6 14.43 1.55 -6.45
N ALA A 7 13.15 1.18 -6.41
CA ALA A 7 12.46 0.75 -5.20
C ALA A 7 12.93 -0.61 -4.66
N SER A 8 13.52 -1.47 -5.50
CA SER A 8 14.06 -2.76 -5.07
C SER A 8 15.33 -2.62 -4.23
N ARG A 9 16.03 -1.49 -4.33
CA ARG A 9 17.24 -1.18 -3.56
C ARG A 9 16.95 -0.70 -2.14
N GLN A 10 15.69 -0.40 -1.84
CA GLN A 10 15.26 0.05 -0.53
C GLN A 10 15.02 -1.14 0.41
N ALA A 11 15.43 -1.01 1.66
CA ALA A 11 14.95 -1.90 2.72
C ALA A 11 13.45 -1.67 2.97
N ILE A 12 12.78 -2.67 3.55
CA ILE A 12 11.35 -2.62 3.87
C ILE A 12 11.08 -1.41 4.78
N GLY A 13 10.13 -0.56 4.39
CA GLY A 13 9.77 0.65 5.14
C GLY A 13 10.83 1.77 5.16
N GLN A 14 11.97 1.63 4.47
CA GLN A 14 13.04 2.65 4.47
C GLN A 14 12.55 4.02 3.98
N HIS A 15 11.56 4.03 3.08
CA HIS A 15 10.96 5.26 2.54
C HIS A 15 10.11 6.04 3.57
N GLY A 16 9.74 5.42 4.69
CA GLY A 16 9.02 6.09 5.78
C GLY A 16 7.58 6.53 5.47
N LEU A 17 6.99 6.00 4.40
CA LEU A 17 5.63 6.33 3.97
C LEU A 17 4.64 5.22 4.35
N ILE A 18 3.40 5.61 4.58
CA ILE A 18 2.25 4.70 4.69
C ILE A 18 1.26 5.07 3.60
N ALA A 19 0.72 4.08 2.90
CA ALA A 19 -0.30 4.30 1.87
C ALA A 19 -1.53 3.41 2.09
N LEU A 20 -2.70 3.92 1.67
CA LEU A 20 -3.93 3.16 1.49
C LEU A 20 -4.20 3.05 -0.01
N ASP A 21 -4.39 1.81 -0.51
CA ASP A 21 -4.50 1.48 -1.93
C ASP A 21 -5.91 1.70 -2.53
N TRP A 22 -6.80 2.37 -1.79
CA TRP A 22 -8.21 2.54 -2.13
C TRP A 22 -8.46 3.59 -3.23
N HIS A 23 -7.57 3.71 -4.20
CA HIS A 23 -7.72 4.65 -5.33
C HIS A 23 -9.00 4.41 -6.14
N SER A 24 -9.59 3.21 -6.05
CA SER A 24 -10.86 2.81 -6.67
C SER A 24 -11.85 2.28 -5.64
N GLY A 25 -11.81 2.80 -4.40
CA GLY A 25 -12.56 2.27 -3.27
C GLY A 25 -11.98 0.97 -2.73
N ASN A 26 -12.75 0.31 -1.86
CA ASN A 26 -12.39 -0.97 -1.25
C ASN A 26 -13.52 -2.00 -1.44
N ARG A 27 -13.28 -3.03 -2.24
CA ARG A 27 -14.25 -4.11 -2.46
C ARG A 27 -14.28 -5.14 -1.32
N SER A 28 -13.11 -5.44 -0.76
CA SER A 28 -12.92 -6.38 0.35
C SER A 28 -11.88 -5.76 1.28
N VAL A 29 -12.12 -5.66 2.58
CA VAL A 29 -13.22 -6.20 3.40
C VAL A 29 -14.38 -5.21 3.60
N LEU A 30 -14.18 -3.92 3.28
CA LEU A 30 -15.06 -2.83 3.70
C LEU A 30 -16.27 -2.62 2.79
N VAL A 31 -16.20 -3.04 1.52
CA VAL A 31 -17.29 -2.92 0.53
C VAL A 31 -17.80 -1.48 0.38
N ASP A 32 -16.87 -0.53 0.29
CA ASP A 32 -17.16 0.90 0.17
C ASP A 32 -16.42 1.50 -1.03
N HIS A 33 -17.18 2.02 -1.98
CA HIS A 33 -16.68 2.61 -3.24
C HIS A 33 -16.35 4.10 -3.12
N GLU A 34 -16.77 4.75 -2.02
CA GLU A 34 -16.51 6.17 -1.76
C GLU A 34 -15.16 6.38 -1.05
N LEU A 35 -14.51 5.29 -0.63
CA LEU A 35 -13.16 5.34 -0.07
C LEU A 35 -12.13 5.80 -1.11
N SER A 36 -11.13 6.54 -0.63
CA SER A 36 -10.06 7.08 -1.45
C SER A 36 -8.69 6.68 -0.92
N GLY A 37 -7.71 6.63 -1.82
CA GLY A 37 -6.32 6.36 -1.47
C GLY A 37 -5.70 7.50 -0.67
N ILE A 38 -4.73 7.15 0.17
CA ILE A 38 -3.99 8.12 0.98
C ILE A 38 -2.50 7.80 0.94
N ILE A 39 -1.67 8.83 1.08
CA ILE A 39 -0.23 8.68 1.31
C ILE A 39 0.16 9.63 2.43
N VAL A 40 0.76 9.08 3.50
CA VAL A 40 1.14 9.81 4.71
C VAL A 40 2.63 9.60 4.96
N GLY A 41 3.29 10.63 5.49
CA GLY A 41 4.72 10.61 5.84
C GLY A 41 5.64 11.32 4.84
N GLN A 42 5.08 12.06 3.88
CA GLN A 42 5.89 12.80 2.91
C GLN A 42 6.74 13.87 3.58
N THR A 43 7.96 14.03 3.08
CA THR A 43 8.92 15.06 3.48
C THR A 43 9.50 15.74 2.24
N LEU A 44 10.28 16.81 2.42
CA LEU A 44 11.02 17.44 1.32
C LEU A 44 12.04 16.49 0.65
N ALA A 45 12.40 15.38 1.31
CA ALA A 45 13.31 14.38 0.76
C ALA A 45 12.59 13.24 0.02
N THR A 46 11.25 13.18 0.06
CA THR A 46 10.49 12.10 -0.57
C THR A 46 10.68 12.10 -2.09
N ARG A 47 11.03 10.93 -2.63
CA ARG A 47 11.34 10.71 -4.05
C ARG A 47 10.24 9.86 -4.71
N PRO A 48 10.15 9.84 -6.05
CA PRO A 48 9.13 9.04 -6.75
C PRO A 48 9.17 7.54 -6.41
N GLU A 49 10.37 6.98 -6.23
CA GLU A 49 10.55 5.57 -5.86
C GLU A 49 10.01 5.23 -4.47
N ASP A 50 10.02 6.19 -3.53
CA ASP A 50 9.45 6.04 -2.19
C ASP A 50 7.93 5.82 -2.26
N THR A 51 7.25 6.69 -3.01
CA THR A 51 5.81 6.62 -3.24
C THR A 51 5.43 5.33 -3.96
N TYR A 52 6.22 4.94 -4.97
CA TYR A 52 6.01 3.70 -5.71
C TYR A 52 6.16 2.46 -4.81
N ARG A 53 7.18 2.41 -3.96
CA ARG A 53 7.39 1.32 -3.01
C ARG A 53 6.27 1.26 -1.97
N ALA A 54 5.84 2.40 -1.44
CA ALA A 54 4.75 2.50 -0.47
C ALA A 54 3.43 1.98 -1.04
N LEU A 55 3.11 2.29 -2.30
CA LEU A 55 1.92 1.77 -2.96
C LEU A 55 1.99 0.26 -3.17
N LEU A 56 3.14 -0.27 -3.61
CA LEU A 56 3.37 -1.72 -3.68
C LEU A 56 3.13 -2.40 -2.33
N GLU A 57 3.73 -1.88 -1.26
CA GLU A 57 3.56 -2.41 0.09
C GLU A 57 2.10 -2.32 0.56
N SER A 58 1.40 -1.22 0.26
CA SER A 58 -0.03 -1.07 0.60
C SER A 58 -0.93 -2.13 -0.05
N THR A 59 -0.68 -2.50 -1.31
CA THR A 59 -1.45 -3.59 -1.96
C THR A 59 -1.18 -4.95 -1.32
N ALA A 60 0.05 -5.19 -0.85
CA ALA A 60 0.39 -6.41 -0.11
C ALA A 60 -0.32 -6.44 1.25
N PHE A 61 -0.42 -5.30 1.95
CA PHE A 61 -1.19 -5.19 3.19
C PHE A 61 -2.71 -5.32 2.96
N GLY A 62 -3.25 -4.76 1.88
CA GLY A 62 -4.64 -4.96 1.47
C GLY A 62 -4.94 -6.44 1.22
N THR A 63 -4.07 -7.14 0.49
CA THR A 63 -4.17 -8.59 0.26
C THR A 63 -4.11 -9.37 1.58
N ARG A 64 -3.17 -9.03 2.46
CA ARG A 64 -3.07 -9.66 3.78
C ARG A 64 -4.36 -9.47 4.59
N THR A 65 -4.96 -8.29 4.56
CA THR A 65 -6.21 -7.99 5.26
C THR A 65 -7.35 -8.89 4.78
N ILE A 66 -7.42 -9.15 3.47
CA ILE A 66 -8.39 -10.10 2.89
C ILE A 66 -8.13 -11.52 3.40
N VAL A 67 -6.88 -11.98 3.37
CA VAL A 67 -6.49 -13.33 3.84
C VAL A 67 -6.79 -13.51 5.33
N ASP A 68 -6.45 -12.51 6.15
CA ASP A 68 -6.68 -12.54 7.59
C ASP A 68 -8.19 -12.57 7.88
N ALA A 69 -9.01 -11.81 7.14
CA ALA A 69 -10.48 -11.88 7.27
C ALA A 69 -11.08 -13.25 6.92
N PHE A 70 -10.53 -13.96 5.92
CA PHE A 70 -10.94 -15.33 5.62
C PHE A 70 -10.58 -16.29 6.76
N ARG A 71 -9.34 -16.21 7.27
CA ARG A 71 -8.87 -17.04 8.40
C ARG A 71 -9.72 -16.83 9.64
N ASP A 72 -10.03 -15.58 9.98
CA ASP A 72 -10.84 -15.22 11.14
C ASP A 72 -12.30 -15.69 11.00
N SER A 73 -12.78 -15.84 9.76
CA SER A 73 -14.09 -16.40 9.44
C SER A 73 -14.12 -17.94 9.45
N GLY A 74 -12.99 -18.60 9.77
CA GLY A 74 -12.90 -20.06 9.87
C GLY A 74 -12.73 -20.79 8.53
N VAL A 75 -12.29 -20.09 7.49
CA VAL A 75 -11.91 -20.65 6.19
C VAL A 75 -10.42 -20.99 6.14
#